data_AF-A0A9P6JGC0-F1
#
_entry.id   AF-A0A9P6JGC0-F1
#
_cell.length_a   1.000
_cell.length_b   1.000
_cell.length_c   1.000
_cell.angle_alpha   90.00
_cell.angle_beta   90.00
_cell.angle_gamma   90.00
#
_symmetry.space_group_name_H-M   'P 1'
#
loop_
_entity.id
_entity.type
_entity.pdbx_description
1 polymer ?
#
loop_
_entity_poly.entity_id
_entity_poly.type
_entity_poly.pdbx_seq_one_letter_code
_entity_poly.pdbx_strand_id
1 'polypeptide(L)'
;MTDDAKDHTIFTPFRKIFHIICQQIHCEEVCLLLHVLLVENTYFRTYVLSRTDPETLYLPILRMVYEGVEGKTNYSQIYVLLVILLLFSQDDVFNDNIQKITMTYQPWFTERLLKSISLGGLAVAIVIRTIQYNLAQHKDVYFHTNSLAILANMSNSLQDIHPYVSQRLVTLFDIVARRYQKLVNRQTQLEENVDKNADVIIYGDMVTLVLEIINSTLTHKLKANPQLVYSLLHKQEMFAYFRNDSKFKDLIHNIEQAVNYFQQKVSEANIKAPTPDEVAQVIQTASRTWPPNLLKTFPDIKFEYEEEEQASEFFCPYVWSLLYRNTFVYWDEEKAKILHDYRMAMNDETAFEGVPVGNQIHP
;
A
#
# COMPACT_ATOMS: atom_id res chain seq x y z
N MET A 1 11.58 15.74 54.04
CA MET A 1 11.55 14.34 53.59
C MET A 1 11.22 14.38 52.12
N THR A 2 12.28 14.40 51.31
CA THR A 2 12.22 14.28 49.86
C THR A 2 12.14 12.80 49.55
N ASP A 3 10.97 12.33 49.12
CA ASP A 3 10.82 10.99 48.55
C ASP A 3 11.61 10.98 47.24
N ASP A 4 12.78 10.32 47.27
CA ASP A 4 13.49 9.90 46.08
C ASP A 4 12.57 8.94 45.32
N ALA A 5 11.87 9.45 44.30
CA ALA A 5 11.17 8.64 43.32
C ALA A 5 12.19 7.70 42.67
N LYS A 6 12.24 6.46 43.15
CA LYS A 6 13.04 5.40 42.54
C LYS A 6 12.58 5.26 41.10
N ASP A 7 13.44 5.67 40.18
CA ASP A 7 13.25 5.49 38.75
C ASP A 7 13.15 3.98 38.48
N HIS A 8 11.92 3.48 38.33
CA HIS A 8 11.63 2.08 38.05
C HIS A 8 11.82 1.81 36.55
N THR A 9 12.97 2.20 36.01
CA THR A 9 13.30 1.94 34.61
C THR A 9 13.56 0.44 34.42
N ILE A 10 12.69 -0.23 33.67
CA ILE A 10 12.86 -1.64 33.31
C ILE A 10 13.62 -1.71 31.98
N PHE A 11 14.84 -2.24 31.99
CA PHE A 11 15.62 -2.47 30.78
C PHE A 11 15.34 -3.85 30.20
N THR A 12 14.79 -3.90 28.99
CA THR A 12 14.54 -5.16 28.27
C THR A 12 15.26 -5.16 26.91
N PRO A 13 16.02 -6.21 26.56
CA PRO A 13 16.68 -6.28 25.25
C PRO A 13 15.67 -6.32 24.10
N PHE A 14 15.85 -5.46 23.09
CA PHE A 14 14.99 -5.42 21.90
C PHE A 14 14.85 -6.76 21.18
N ARG A 15 15.91 -7.57 21.17
CA ARG A 15 15.86 -8.93 20.62
C ARG A 15 14.80 -9.81 21.27
N LYS A 16 14.63 -9.73 22.60
CA LYS A 16 13.61 -10.52 23.32
C LYS A 16 12.20 -10.04 22.97
N ILE A 17 12.00 -8.72 22.95
CA ILE A 17 10.73 -8.10 22.56
C ILE A 17 10.35 -8.51 21.14
N PHE A 18 11.27 -8.32 20.19
CA PHE A 18 11.06 -8.69 18.79
C PHE A 18 10.73 -10.17 18.60
N HIS A 19 11.40 -11.07 19.32
CA HIS A 19 11.13 -12.50 19.24
C HIS A 19 9.71 -12.85 19.69
N ILE A 20 9.25 -12.26 20.80
CA ILE A 20 7.88 -12.46 21.30
C ILE A 20 6.86 -11.91 20.30
N ILE A 21 7.11 -10.71 19.76
CA ILE A 21 6.26 -10.11 18.73
C ILE A 21 6.14 -11.03 17.52
N CYS A 22 7.23 -11.56 16.98
CA CYS A 22 7.18 -12.45 15.83
C CYS A 22 6.38 -13.73 16.10
N GLN A 23 6.44 -14.27 17.32
CA GLN A 23 5.69 -15.47 17.70
C GLN A 23 4.19 -15.20 17.88
N GLN A 24 3.83 -14.01 18.33
CA GLN A 24 2.47 -13.68 18.78
C GLN A 24 1.82 -12.56 17.96
N ILE A 25 2.35 -12.21 16.78
CA ILE A 25 1.82 -11.12 15.96
C ILE A 25 0.36 -11.32 15.54
N HIS A 26 -0.11 -12.57 15.51
CA HIS A 26 -1.50 -12.92 15.27
C HIS A 26 -2.46 -12.42 16.37
N CYS A 27 -1.95 -12.21 17.59
CA CYS A 27 -2.70 -11.62 18.70
C CYS A 27 -2.88 -10.11 18.50
N GLU A 28 -4.11 -9.63 18.66
CA GLU A 28 -4.48 -8.23 18.45
C GLU A 28 -3.71 -7.28 19.39
N GLU A 29 -3.52 -7.68 20.64
CA GLU A 29 -2.81 -6.92 21.67
C GLU A 29 -1.33 -6.74 21.32
N VAL A 30 -0.71 -7.79 20.76
CA VAL A 30 0.70 -7.75 20.35
C VAL A 30 0.87 -6.88 19.11
N CYS A 31 -0.12 -6.90 18.20
CA CYS A 31 -0.15 -6.01 17.04
C CYS A 31 -0.23 -4.53 17.46
N LEU A 32 -1.15 -4.19 18.39
CA LEU A 32 -1.26 -2.84 18.96
C LEU A 32 0.02 -2.41 19.69
N LEU A 33 0.62 -3.32 20.48
CA LEU A 33 1.87 -3.02 21.17
C LEU A 33 3.03 -2.79 20.17
N LEU A 34 3.07 -3.56 19.07
CA LEU A 34 4.06 -3.34 18.02
C LEU A 34 3.88 -1.96 17.39
N HIS A 35 2.65 -1.54 17.07
CA HIS A 35 2.37 -0.19 16.57
C HIS A 35 2.93 0.88 17.52
N VAL A 36 2.56 0.85 18.80
CA VAL A 36 3.02 1.82 19.80
C VAL A 36 4.56 1.83 19.90
N LEU A 37 5.19 0.65 19.92
CA LEU A 37 6.66 0.55 20.00
C LEU A 37 7.34 1.11 18.75
N LEU A 38 6.75 0.96 17.56
CA LEU A 38 7.32 1.51 16.33
C LEU A 38 7.13 3.03 16.25
N VAL A 39 6.02 3.57 16.75
CA VAL A 39 5.75 5.01 16.74
C VAL A 39 6.62 5.72 17.78
N GLU A 40 6.50 5.31 19.04
CA GLU A 40 7.07 6.02 20.19
C GLU A 40 8.55 5.73 20.43
N ASN A 41 9.01 4.51 20.09
CA ASN A 41 10.39 4.09 20.37
C ASN A 41 11.22 4.04 19.08
N THR A 42 11.80 5.18 18.72
CA THR A 42 12.66 5.32 17.53
C THR A 42 13.83 4.33 17.51
N TYR A 43 14.43 4.02 18.67
CA TYR A 43 15.51 3.02 18.76
C TYR A 43 15.02 1.61 18.44
N PHE A 44 13.83 1.23 18.92
CA PHE A 44 13.23 -0.06 18.60
C PHE A 44 12.84 -0.11 17.12
N ARG A 45 12.25 0.96 16.57
CA ARG A 45 11.94 1.08 15.14
C ARG A 45 13.19 0.89 14.28
N THR A 46 14.28 1.61 14.56
CA THR A 46 15.56 1.43 13.86
C THR A 46 16.10 0.01 14.01
N TYR A 47 16.00 -0.59 15.20
CA TYR A 47 16.40 -1.99 15.40
C TYR A 47 15.61 -2.97 14.53
N VAL A 48 14.30 -2.77 14.37
CA VAL A 48 13.43 -3.62 13.53
C VAL A 48 13.75 -3.44 12.04
N LEU A 49 13.90 -2.20 11.57
CA LEU A 49 14.14 -1.88 10.16
C LEU A 49 15.55 -2.29 9.69
N SER A 50 16.53 -2.30 10.59
CA SER A 50 17.92 -2.68 10.29
C SER A 50 18.19 -4.19 10.33
N ARG A 51 17.17 -5.02 10.55
CA ARG A 51 17.33 -6.48 10.59
C ARG A 51 17.69 -7.06 9.22
N THR A 52 18.46 -8.14 9.24
CA THR A 52 18.89 -8.87 8.02
C THR A 52 17.89 -9.95 7.57
N ASP A 53 16.89 -10.24 8.38
CA ASP A 53 15.83 -11.26 8.18
C ASP A 53 14.42 -10.65 8.31
N PRO A 54 14.11 -9.54 7.59
CA PRO A 54 12.86 -8.80 7.74
C PRO A 54 11.62 -9.65 7.44
N GLU A 55 11.74 -10.72 6.65
CA GLU A 55 10.68 -11.68 6.37
C GLU A 55 10.12 -12.33 7.64
N THR A 56 10.91 -12.42 8.72
CA THR A 56 10.50 -13.02 10.00
C THR A 56 9.28 -12.32 10.60
N LEU A 57 9.16 -11.00 10.42
CA LEU A 57 8.03 -10.21 10.91
C LEU A 57 7.14 -9.72 9.77
N TYR A 58 7.74 -9.28 8.67
CA TYR A 58 7.01 -8.66 7.56
C TYR A 58 6.12 -9.66 6.81
N LEU A 59 6.58 -10.91 6.59
CA LEU A 59 5.78 -11.91 5.88
C LEU A 59 4.52 -12.35 6.66
N PRO A 60 4.58 -12.61 7.98
CA PRO A 60 3.37 -12.81 8.79
C PRO A 60 2.38 -11.64 8.72
N ILE A 61 2.85 -10.39 8.77
CA ILE A 61 1.99 -9.19 8.65
C ILE A 61 1.30 -9.17 7.29
N LEU A 62 2.04 -9.39 6.20
CA LEU A 62 1.48 -9.47 4.85
C LEU A 62 0.41 -10.56 4.72
N ARG A 63 0.65 -11.72 5.32
CA ARG A 63 -0.33 -12.82 5.36
C ARG A 63 -1.60 -12.42 6.11
N MET A 64 -1.47 -11.76 7.26
CA MET A 64 -2.63 -11.29 8.04
C MET A 64 -3.44 -10.25 7.27
N VAL A 65 -2.80 -9.32 6.57
CA VAL A 65 -3.50 -8.36 5.68
C VAL A 65 -4.22 -9.10 4.56
N TYR A 66 -3.56 -10.08 3.93
CA TYR A 66 -4.14 -10.89 2.86
C TYR A 66 -5.39 -11.66 3.34
N GLU A 67 -5.28 -12.40 4.44
CA GLU A 67 -6.38 -13.24 4.97
C GLU A 67 -7.51 -12.38 5.57
N GLY A 68 -7.17 -11.27 6.24
CA GLY A 68 -8.14 -10.38 6.88
C GLY A 68 -9.09 -9.72 5.89
N VAL A 69 -8.57 -9.27 4.75
CA VAL A 69 -9.37 -8.66 3.68
C VAL A 69 -10.37 -9.66 3.06
N GLU A 70 -9.99 -10.93 2.93
CA GLU A 70 -10.85 -11.98 2.35
C GLU A 70 -11.90 -12.49 3.35
N GLY A 71 -11.51 -12.65 4.62
CA GLY A 71 -12.37 -13.23 5.67
C GLY A 71 -13.43 -12.29 6.23
N LYS A 72 -13.41 -10.99 5.90
CA LYS A 72 -14.22 -9.95 6.56
C LYS A 72 -14.10 -9.96 8.08
N THR A 73 -12.93 -10.34 8.59
CA THR A 73 -12.72 -10.48 10.03
C THR A 73 -11.73 -9.43 10.51
N ASN A 74 -12.14 -8.72 11.55
CA ASN A 74 -11.32 -7.81 12.33
C ASN A 74 -10.68 -6.64 11.56
N TYR A 75 -11.54 -5.78 10.98
CA TYR A 75 -11.10 -4.56 10.29
C TYR A 75 -10.14 -3.73 11.14
N SER A 76 -10.42 -3.55 12.45
CA SER A 76 -9.53 -2.83 13.38
C SER A 76 -8.09 -3.34 13.33
N GLN A 77 -7.88 -4.64 13.34
CA GLN A 77 -6.53 -5.20 13.22
C GLN A 77 -5.91 -4.90 11.85
N ILE A 78 -6.70 -4.91 10.77
CA ILE A 78 -6.20 -4.55 9.43
C ILE A 78 -5.78 -3.08 9.37
N TYR A 79 -6.53 -2.14 9.97
CA TYR A 79 -6.13 -0.72 10.09
C TYR A 79 -4.74 -0.63 10.73
N VAL A 80 -4.54 -1.29 11.88
CA VAL A 80 -3.24 -1.27 12.58
C VAL A 80 -2.13 -1.91 11.74
N LEU A 81 -2.41 -3.03 11.05
CA LEU A 81 -1.42 -3.67 10.18
C LEU A 81 -1.03 -2.78 8.99
N LEU A 82 -1.97 -2.03 8.39
CA LEU A 82 -1.66 -1.07 7.33
C LEU A 82 -0.80 0.09 7.85
N VAL A 83 -1.08 0.59 9.06
CA VAL A 83 -0.20 1.59 9.71
C VAL A 83 1.21 1.04 9.91
N ILE A 84 1.32 -0.21 10.39
CA ILE A 84 2.63 -0.86 10.54
C ILE A 84 3.34 -0.99 9.19
N LEU A 85 2.64 -1.40 8.12
CA LEU A 85 3.21 -1.44 6.78
C LEU A 85 3.65 -0.06 6.27
N LEU A 86 2.92 1.01 6.61
CA LEU A 86 3.29 2.40 6.30
C LEU A 86 4.54 2.84 7.08
N LEU A 87 4.65 2.48 8.37
CA LEU A 87 5.84 2.73 9.19
C LEU A 87 7.08 2.03 8.63
N PHE A 88 6.92 0.83 8.08
CA PHE A 88 8.01 0.11 7.43
C PHE A 88 8.40 0.72 6.08
N SER A 89 7.41 1.13 5.28
CA SER A 89 7.66 1.67 3.93
C SER A 89 8.32 3.05 3.94
N GLN A 90 8.27 3.78 5.05
CA GLN A 90 8.98 5.06 5.20
C GLN A 90 10.51 4.93 5.08
N ASP A 91 11.09 3.75 5.32
CA ASP A 91 12.53 3.55 5.27
C ASP A 91 13.00 3.04 3.90
N ASP A 92 13.74 3.87 3.17
CA ASP A 92 14.28 3.54 1.84
C ASP A 92 15.19 2.32 1.83
N VAL A 93 16.00 2.15 2.89
CA VAL A 93 16.95 1.03 3.00
C VAL A 93 16.19 -0.28 3.16
N PHE A 94 15.16 -0.29 4.00
CA PHE A 94 14.24 -1.41 4.16
C PHE A 94 13.56 -1.75 2.82
N ASN A 95 13.03 -0.74 2.12
CA ASN A 95 12.38 -0.93 0.81
C ASN A 95 13.31 -1.57 -0.21
N ASP A 96 14.57 -1.11 -0.31
CA ASP A 96 15.58 -1.69 -1.19
C ASP A 96 15.96 -3.13 -0.79
N ASN A 97 16.00 -3.42 0.52
CA ASN A 97 16.37 -4.73 1.04
C ASN A 97 15.31 -5.79 0.74
N ILE A 98 14.03 -5.49 0.96
CA ILE A 98 12.94 -6.47 0.72
C ILE A 98 12.79 -6.85 -0.76
N GLN A 99 13.26 -6.02 -1.70
CA GLN A 99 13.29 -6.41 -3.12
C GLN A 99 14.31 -7.51 -3.42
N LYS A 100 15.37 -7.65 -2.60
CA LYS A 100 16.45 -8.62 -2.82
C LYS A 100 16.15 -10.00 -2.22
N ILE A 101 15.16 -10.09 -1.34
CA ILE A 101 14.81 -11.33 -0.63
C ILE A 101 13.84 -12.13 -1.50
N THR A 102 14.30 -13.25 -2.04
CA THR A 102 13.46 -14.13 -2.87
C THR A 102 12.63 -15.06 -2.00
N MET A 103 11.31 -14.98 -2.15
CA MET A 103 10.35 -15.85 -1.50
C MET A 103 10.04 -17.07 -2.35
N THR A 104 9.99 -18.23 -1.70
CA THR A 104 9.44 -19.45 -2.27
C THR A 104 7.91 -19.39 -2.28
N TYR A 105 7.30 -20.36 -2.94
CA TYR A 105 5.85 -20.55 -2.97
C TYR A 105 5.20 -20.38 -1.58
N GLN A 106 4.17 -19.53 -1.54
CA GLN A 106 3.36 -19.24 -0.36
C GLN A 106 1.97 -19.89 -0.54
N PRO A 107 1.64 -20.98 0.20
CA PRO A 107 0.38 -21.71 -0.01
C PRO A 107 -0.88 -20.91 0.27
N TRP A 108 -0.79 -19.90 1.13
CA TRP A 108 -1.89 -19.01 1.49
C TRP A 108 -2.20 -17.96 0.42
N PHE A 109 -1.29 -17.72 -0.54
CA PHE A 109 -1.53 -16.82 -1.67
C PHE A 109 -2.18 -17.61 -2.82
N THR A 110 -3.47 -17.36 -3.09
CA THR A 110 -4.29 -18.27 -3.91
C THR A 110 -4.60 -17.75 -5.32
N GLU A 111 -4.44 -16.46 -5.63
CA GLU A 111 -4.84 -15.95 -6.96
C GLU A 111 -3.91 -16.37 -8.09
N ARG A 112 -2.65 -16.67 -7.77
CA ARG A 112 -1.66 -17.13 -8.76
C ARG A 112 -0.58 -17.94 -8.10
N LEU A 113 -0.18 -19.03 -8.77
CA LEU A 113 1.01 -19.78 -8.37
C LEU A 113 2.27 -18.94 -8.63
N LEU A 114 2.81 -18.34 -7.59
CA LEU A 114 4.06 -17.58 -7.61
C LEU A 114 5.20 -18.47 -7.12
N LYS A 115 5.96 -19.05 -8.06
CA LYS A 115 7.09 -19.94 -7.71
C LYS A 115 8.25 -19.20 -7.06
N SER A 116 8.52 -17.98 -7.55
CA SER A 116 9.61 -17.12 -7.12
C SER A 116 9.18 -15.67 -7.28
N ILE A 117 9.17 -14.92 -6.18
CA ILE A 117 8.84 -13.50 -6.14
C ILE A 117 9.67 -12.84 -5.03
N SER A 118 10.07 -11.58 -5.17
CA SER A 118 10.68 -10.87 -4.04
C SER A 118 9.67 -10.63 -2.91
N LEU A 119 10.15 -10.50 -1.68
CA LEU A 119 9.29 -10.10 -0.55
C LEU A 119 8.61 -8.75 -0.83
N GLY A 120 9.35 -7.80 -1.39
CA GLY A 120 8.81 -6.52 -1.82
C GLY A 120 7.75 -6.63 -2.94
N GLY A 121 7.96 -7.50 -3.93
CA GLY A 121 6.97 -7.77 -4.97
C GLY A 121 5.70 -8.42 -4.43
N LEU A 122 5.82 -9.33 -3.46
CA LEU A 122 4.68 -9.92 -2.76
C LEU A 122 3.91 -8.87 -1.95
N ALA A 123 4.61 -7.98 -1.26
CA ALA A 123 4.01 -6.87 -0.51
C ALA A 123 3.19 -5.96 -1.43
N VAL A 124 3.77 -5.52 -2.57
CA VAL A 124 3.05 -4.72 -3.57
C VAL A 124 1.80 -5.45 -4.09
N ALA A 125 1.91 -6.76 -4.38
CA ALA A 125 0.76 -7.54 -4.84
C ALA A 125 -0.39 -7.56 -3.82
N ILE A 126 -0.06 -7.74 -2.53
CA ILE A 126 -1.03 -7.79 -1.44
C ILE A 126 -1.65 -6.41 -1.20
N VAL A 127 -0.85 -5.33 -1.19
CA VAL A 127 -1.37 -3.97 -1.01
C VAL A 127 -2.28 -3.57 -2.18
N ILE A 128 -1.93 -3.91 -3.43
CA ILE A 128 -2.82 -3.71 -4.58
C ILE A 128 -4.12 -4.50 -4.42
N ARG A 129 -4.05 -5.75 -3.94
CA ARG A 129 -5.24 -6.57 -3.66
C ARG A 129 -6.14 -5.91 -2.62
N THR A 130 -5.56 -5.39 -1.54
CA THR A 130 -6.28 -4.66 -0.49
C THR A 130 -7.04 -3.46 -1.06
N ILE A 131 -6.40 -2.65 -1.91
CA ILE A 131 -7.04 -1.51 -2.58
C ILE A 131 -8.21 -2.00 -3.45
N GLN A 132 -8.01 -3.04 -4.25
CA GLN A 132 -9.03 -3.56 -5.16
C GLN A 132 -10.25 -4.13 -4.43
N TYR A 133 -10.03 -4.85 -3.34
CA TYR A 133 -11.13 -5.38 -2.52
C TYR A 133 -11.91 -4.23 -1.88
N ASN A 134 -11.21 -3.24 -1.33
CA ASN A 134 -11.84 -2.05 -0.78
C ASN A 134 -12.65 -1.29 -1.85
N LEU A 135 -12.13 -1.13 -3.07
CA LEU A 135 -12.86 -0.52 -4.19
C LEU A 135 -14.16 -1.27 -4.50
N ALA A 136 -14.15 -2.59 -4.41
CA ALA A 136 -15.30 -3.43 -4.76
C ALA A 136 -16.37 -3.49 -3.67
N GLN A 137 -15.98 -3.48 -2.40
CA GLN A 137 -16.86 -3.75 -1.27
C GLN A 137 -17.16 -2.50 -0.42
N HIS A 138 -16.14 -1.95 0.25
CA HIS A 138 -16.33 -0.99 1.36
C HIS A 138 -16.16 0.47 0.94
N LYS A 139 -15.27 0.77 -0.01
CA LYS A 139 -14.93 2.12 -0.49
C LYS A 139 -14.42 3.05 0.61
N ASP A 140 -13.80 2.46 1.63
CA ASP A 140 -13.22 3.17 2.75
C ASP A 140 -12.04 4.05 2.28
N VAL A 141 -12.11 5.35 2.53
CA VAL A 141 -11.10 6.30 2.08
C VAL A 141 -9.75 6.06 2.75
N TYR A 142 -9.74 5.73 4.04
CA TYR A 142 -8.50 5.49 4.80
C TYR A 142 -7.72 4.30 4.26
N PHE A 143 -8.41 3.19 3.93
CA PHE A 143 -7.80 2.01 3.34
C PHE A 143 -7.13 2.35 2.00
N HIS A 144 -7.76 3.20 1.18
CA HIS A 144 -7.18 3.67 -0.06
C HIS A 144 -5.93 4.52 0.19
N THR A 145 -6.05 5.51 1.08
CA THR A 145 -5.01 6.48 1.40
C THR A 145 -3.75 5.79 1.95
N ASN A 146 -3.86 4.94 2.98
CA ASN A 146 -2.70 4.23 3.54
C ASN A 146 -2.08 3.23 2.56
N SER A 147 -2.92 2.49 1.83
CA SER A 147 -2.40 1.49 0.88
C SER A 147 -1.66 2.16 -0.29
N LEU A 148 -2.19 3.27 -0.82
CA LEU A 148 -1.49 4.04 -1.86
C LEU A 148 -0.22 4.70 -1.31
N ALA A 149 -0.24 5.18 -0.07
CA ALA A 149 0.95 5.73 0.57
C ALA A 149 2.08 4.70 0.71
N ILE A 150 1.75 3.47 1.12
CA ILE A 150 2.70 2.35 1.15
C ILE A 150 3.29 2.11 -0.25
N LEU A 151 2.46 2.04 -1.30
CA LEU A 151 2.94 1.80 -2.66
C LEU A 151 3.82 2.95 -3.18
N ALA A 152 3.47 4.19 -2.89
CA ALA A 152 4.25 5.37 -3.28
C ALA A 152 5.61 5.38 -2.59
N ASN A 153 5.66 5.13 -1.29
CA ASN A 153 6.91 5.00 -0.54
C ASN A 153 7.86 3.95 -1.13
N MET A 154 7.32 2.81 -1.55
CA MET A 154 8.09 1.70 -2.12
C MET A 154 8.48 1.91 -3.60
N SER A 155 7.85 2.85 -4.31
CA SER A 155 7.89 2.96 -5.77
C SER A 155 9.29 3.19 -6.34
N ASN A 156 10.13 3.94 -5.64
CA ASN A 156 11.51 4.24 -6.04
C ASN A 156 12.46 3.03 -5.88
N SER A 157 12.12 2.06 -5.04
CA SER A 157 12.91 0.86 -4.78
C SER A 157 12.51 -0.34 -5.64
N LEU A 158 11.31 -0.32 -6.26
CA LEU A 158 10.80 -1.45 -7.04
C LEU A 158 11.79 -1.84 -8.15
N GLN A 159 12.31 -3.06 -8.09
CA GLN A 159 13.26 -3.60 -9.06
C GLN A 159 12.97 -5.06 -9.32
N ASP A 160 13.22 -5.52 -10.55
CA ASP A 160 12.96 -6.88 -11.00
C ASP A 160 11.54 -7.36 -10.65
N ILE A 161 10.56 -6.46 -10.73
CA ILE A 161 9.19 -6.79 -10.31
C ILE A 161 8.64 -7.96 -11.15
N HIS A 162 7.99 -8.89 -10.47
CA HIS A 162 7.44 -10.07 -11.11
C HIS A 162 6.32 -9.68 -12.11
N PRO A 163 6.18 -10.36 -13.28
CA PRO A 163 5.20 -10.00 -14.31
C PRO A 163 3.76 -9.85 -13.79
N TYR A 164 3.38 -10.71 -12.83
CA TYR A 164 2.10 -10.60 -12.13
C TYR A 164 1.94 -9.25 -11.43
N VAL A 165 2.94 -8.77 -10.70
CA VAL A 165 2.90 -7.50 -9.97
C VAL A 165 2.78 -6.33 -10.94
N SER A 166 3.57 -6.34 -12.03
CA SER A 166 3.48 -5.35 -13.11
C SER A 166 2.07 -5.26 -13.69
N GLN A 167 1.47 -6.41 -14.01
CA GLN A 167 0.11 -6.47 -14.54
C GLN A 167 -0.91 -5.94 -13.54
N ARG A 168 -0.77 -6.28 -12.25
CA ARG A 168 -1.69 -5.85 -11.19
C ARG A 168 -1.60 -4.35 -10.96
N LEU A 169 -0.41 -3.74 -11.04
CA LEU A 169 -0.22 -2.28 -10.94
C LEU A 169 -0.91 -1.55 -12.09
N VAL A 170 -0.70 -1.98 -13.34
CA VAL A 170 -1.36 -1.38 -14.51
C VAL A 170 -2.88 -1.60 -14.46
N THR A 171 -3.34 -2.76 -13.98
CA THR A 171 -4.77 -3.04 -13.80
C THR A 171 -5.39 -2.20 -12.68
N LEU A 172 -4.63 -1.86 -11.62
CA LEU A 172 -5.12 -0.96 -10.58
C LEU A 172 -5.40 0.43 -11.17
N PHE A 173 -4.47 0.99 -11.96
CA PHE A 173 -4.69 2.25 -12.67
C PHE A 173 -5.97 2.17 -13.50
N ASP A 174 -6.15 1.09 -14.26
CA ASP A 174 -7.31 0.86 -15.11
C ASP A 174 -8.64 0.93 -14.35
N ILE A 175 -8.73 0.22 -13.22
CA ILE A 175 -9.94 0.15 -12.40
C ILE A 175 -10.28 1.55 -11.85
N VAL A 176 -9.29 2.24 -11.28
CA VAL A 176 -9.48 3.57 -10.68
C VAL A 176 -9.83 4.61 -11.75
N ALA A 177 -9.12 4.60 -12.88
CA ALA A 177 -9.33 5.48 -14.02
C ALA A 177 -10.75 5.36 -14.59
N ARG A 178 -11.23 4.14 -14.85
CA ARG A 178 -12.60 3.92 -15.35
C ARG A 178 -13.64 4.42 -14.37
N ARG A 179 -13.42 4.24 -13.07
CA ARG A 179 -14.35 4.69 -12.03
C ARG A 179 -14.40 6.21 -11.94
N TYR A 180 -13.24 6.86 -11.95
CA TYR A 180 -13.12 8.32 -12.04
C TYR A 180 -13.87 8.86 -13.26
N GLN A 181 -13.60 8.32 -14.45
CA GLN A 181 -14.27 8.74 -15.70
C GLN A 181 -15.78 8.57 -15.65
N LYS A 182 -16.26 7.45 -15.09
CA LYS A 182 -17.71 7.20 -14.94
C LYS A 182 -18.36 8.25 -14.03
N LEU A 183 -17.69 8.66 -12.96
CA LEU A 183 -18.19 9.68 -12.03
C LEU A 183 -18.18 11.07 -12.68
N VAL A 184 -17.09 11.45 -13.34
CA VAL A 184 -17.00 12.71 -14.09
C VAL A 184 -18.10 12.81 -15.14
N ASN A 185 -18.25 11.77 -15.98
CA ASN A 185 -19.28 11.75 -17.03
C ASN A 185 -20.70 11.86 -16.44
N ARG A 186 -20.96 11.19 -15.32
CA ARG A 186 -22.26 11.28 -14.64
C ARG A 186 -22.51 12.70 -14.13
N GLN A 187 -21.52 13.32 -13.51
CA GLN A 187 -21.61 14.68 -12.99
C GLN A 187 -21.82 15.70 -14.11
N THR A 188 -21.08 15.58 -15.22
CA THR A 188 -21.27 16.41 -16.42
C THR A 188 -22.67 16.26 -17.03
N GLN A 189 -23.23 15.04 -17.07
CA GLN A 189 -24.59 14.80 -17.56
C GLN A 189 -25.69 15.41 -16.68
N LEU A 190 -25.43 15.55 -15.38
CA LEU A 190 -26.34 16.17 -14.42
C LEU A 190 -26.22 17.70 -14.40
N GLU A 191 -25.34 18.29 -15.22
CA GLU A 191 -24.99 19.72 -15.19
C GLU A 191 -24.53 20.20 -13.79
N GLU A 192 -24.06 19.26 -12.96
CA GLU A 192 -23.54 19.52 -11.63
C GLU A 192 -22.05 19.88 -11.71
N ASN A 193 -21.56 20.62 -10.72
CA ASN A 193 -20.16 21.01 -10.67
C ASN A 193 -19.30 19.80 -10.26
N VAL A 194 -18.61 19.21 -11.24
CA VAL A 194 -17.69 18.06 -11.10
C VAL A 194 -16.67 18.29 -9.99
N ASP A 195 -16.13 19.50 -9.88
CA ASP A 195 -15.04 19.84 -8.94
C ASP A 195 -15.50 19.91 -7.48
N LYS A 196 -16.82 19.82 -7.22
CA LYS A 196 -17.38 19.80 -5.86
C LYS A 196 -17.79 18.41 -5.39
N ASN A 197 -17.76 17.41 -6.26
CA ASN A 197 -18.17 16.07 -5.89
C ASN A 197 -17.03 15.34 -5.15
N ALA A 198 -17.26 14.98 -3.89
CA ALA A 198 -16.25 14.34 -3.03
C ALA A 198 -15.70 13.04 -3.64
N ASP A 199 -16.56 12.18 -4.22
CA ASP A 199 -16.09 10.95 -4.88
C ASP A 199 -15.17 11.27 -6.06
N VAL A 200 -15.54 12.24 -6.91
CA VAL A 200 -14.70 12.64 -8.05
C VAL A 200 -13.31 13.10 -7.58
N ILE A 201 -13.25 13.88 -6.49
CA ILE A 201 -11.99 14.34 -5.89
C ILE A 201 -11.18 13.12 -5.43
N ILE A 202 -11.76 12.26 -4.59
CA ILE A 202 -11.10 11.06 -4.04
C ILE A 202 -10.55 10.16 -5.16
N TYR A 203 -11.40 9.79 -6.13
CA TYR A 203 -10.95 8.93 -7.24
C TYR A 203 -9.95 9.64 -8.15
N GLY A 204 -10.06 10.96 -8.33
CA GLY A 204 -9.09 11.74 -9.08
C GLY A 204 -7.72 11.78 -8.40
N ASP A 205 -7.68 11.84 -7.07
CA ASP A 205 -6.43 11.78 -6.30
C ASP A 205 -5.84 10.38 -6.33
N MET A 206 -6.66 9.33 -6.24
CA MET A 206 -6.21 7.96 -6.46
C MET A 206 -5.62 7.75 -7.87
N VAL A 207 -6.23 8.29 -8.93
CA VAL A 207 -5.68 8.25 -10.30
C VAL A 207 -4.29 8.91 -10.32
N THR A 208 -4.17 10.07 -9.68
CA THR A 208 -2.91 10.82 -9.59
C THR A 208 -1.82 9.98 -8.92
N LEU A 209 -2.09 9.46 -7.72
CA LEU A 209 -1.14 8.66 -6.95
C LEU A 209 -0.70 7.40 -7.69
N VAL A 210 -1.61 6.69 -8.36
CA VAL A 210 -1.22 5.49 -9.14
C VAL A 210 -0.35 5.85 -10.34
N LEU A 211 -0.66 6.93 -11.05
CA LEU A 211 0.18 7.43 -12.16
C LEU A 211 1.56 7.85 -11.67
N GLU A 212 1.61 8.48 -10.52
CA GLU A 212 2.81 8.91 -9.82
C GLU A 212 3.67 7.73 -9.37
N ILE A 213 3.10 6.67 -8.79
CA ILE A 213 3.78 5.42 -8.46
C ILE A 213 4.43 4.80 -9.70
N ILE A 214 3.70 4.76 -10.82
CA ILE A 214 4.22 4.26 -12.10
C ILE A 214 5.37 5.16 -12.56
N ASN A 215 5.20 6.48 -12.52
CA ASN A 215 6.21 7.45 -12.92
C ASN A 215 7.50 7.35 -12.09
N SER A 216 7.38 7.22 -10.78
CA SER A 216 8.51 7.03 -9.87
C SER A 216 9.28 5.75 -10.23
N THR A 217 8.57 4.64 -10.44
CA THR A 217 9.19 3.36 -10.85
C THR A 217 9.89 3.49 -12.20
N LEU A 218 9.29 4.17 -13.18
CA LEU A 218 9.88 4.38 -14.50
C LEU A 218 11.10 5.33 -14.44
N THR A 219 11.04 6.37 -13.62
CA THR A 219 12.12 7.34 -13.49
C THR A 219 13.35 6.73 -12.83
N HIS A 220 13.15 5.98 -11.75
CA HIS A 220 14.25 5.47 -10.91
C HIS A 220 14.74 4.08 -11.31
N LYS A 221 13.85 3.20 -11.78
CA LYS A 221 14.12 1.77 -11.89
C LYS A 221 13.65 1.13 -13.21
N LEU A 222 13.33 1.89 -14.26
CA LEU A 222 12.86 1.32 -15.54
C LEU A 222 13.80 0.27 -16.12
N LYS A 223 15.12 0.49 -16.03
CA LYS A 223 16.13 -0.48 -16.53
C LYS A 223 16.01 -1.85 -15.85
N ALA A 224 15.61 -1.87 -14.58
CA ALA A 224 15.40 -3.07 -13.78
C ALA A 224 13.96 -3.61 -13.84
N ASN A 225 13.04 -2.94 -14.55
CA ASN A 225 11.62 -3.33 -14.60
C ASN A 225 11.10 -3.49 -16.03
N PRO A 226 11.70 -4.35 -16.87
CA PRO A 226 11.21 -4.61 -18.22
C PRO A 226 9.78 -5.16 -18.24
N GLN A 227 9.36 -5.88 -17.19
CA GLN A 227 8.00 -6.43 -17.07
C GLN A 227 6.93 -5.34 -16.87
N LEU A 228 7.29 -4.23 -16.21
CA LEU A 228 6.41 -3.05 -16.11
C LEU A 228 6.19 -2.44 -17.48
N VAL A 229 7.27 -2.22 -18.23
CA VAL A 229 7.25 -1.69 -19.59
C VAL A 229 6.39 -2.56 -20.50
N TYR A 230 6.58 -3.89 -20.46
CA TYR A 230 5.76 -4.84 -21.20
C TYR A 230 4.26 -4.68 -20.87
N SER A 231 3.93 -4.59 -19.57
CA SER A 231 2.53 -4.42 -19.13
C SER A 231 1.92 -3.09 -19.61
N LEU A 232 2.71 -2.01 -19.61
CA LEU A 232 2.28 -0.69 -20.09
C LEU A 232 2.05 -0.70 -21.61
N LEU A 233 2.95 -1.28 -22.40
CA LEU A 233 2.80 -1.44 -23.86
C LEU A 233 1.51 -2.19 -24.21
N HIS A 234 1.23 -3.29 -23.51
CA HIS A 234 0.04 -4.10 -23.76
C HIS A 234 -1.27 -3.34 -23.44
N LYS A 235 -1.23 -2.32 -22.59
CA LYS A 235 -2.41 -1.58 -22.15
C LYS A 235 -2.39 -0.09 -22.56
N GLN A 236 -1.49 0.31 -23.45
CA GLN A 236 -1.20 1.71 -23.75
C GLN A 236 -2.41 2.59 -24.12
N GLU A 237 -3.45 2.01 -24.75
CA GLU A 237 -4.66 2.72 -25.15
C GLU A 237 -5.41 3.37 -23.97
N MET A 238 -5.29 2.79 -22.76
CA MET A 238 -5.96 3.31 -21.58
C MET A 238 -5.49 4.70 -21.17
N PHE A 239 -4.25 5.08 -21.51
CA PHE A 239 -3.67 6.37 -21.16
C PHE A 239 -4.11 7.49 -22.10
N ALA A 240 -4.55 7.15 -23.32
CA ALA A 240 -4.93 8.13 -24.34
C ALA A 240 -6.07 9.07 -23.88
N TYR A 241 -6.97 8.56 -23.04
CA TYR A 241 -8.10 9.32 -22.49
C TYR A 241 -7.69 10.50 -21.62
N PHE A 242 -6.50 10.45 -21.00
CA PHE A 242 -6.03 11.45 -20.04
C PHE A 242 -5.00 12.43 -20.62
N ARG A 243 -4.67 12.32 -21.92
CA ARG A 243 -3.66 13.17 -22.58
C ARG A 243 -3.92 14.67 -22.47
N ASN A 244 -5.20 15.05 -22.56
CA ASN A 244 -5.62 16.46 -22.59
C ASN A 244 -6.11 16.93 -21.22
N ASP A 245 -6.13 16.06 -20.22
CA ASP A 245 -6.55 16.42 -18.87
C ASP A 245 -5.43 17.22 -18.19
N SER A 246 -5.74 18.43 -17.72
CA SER A 246 -4.75 19.32 -17.11
C SER A 246 -4.11 18.72 -15.86
N LYS A 247 -4.84 17.87 -15.12
CA LYS A 247 -4.37 17.18 -13.91
C LYS A 247 -3.38 16.06 -14.25
N PHE A 248 -3.63 15.32 -15.33
CA PHE A 248 -2.90 14.07 -15.61
C PHE A 248 -1.89 14.17 -16.76
N LYS A 249 -1.98 15.17 -17.64
CA LYS A 249 -1.20 15.26 -18.89
C LYS A 249 0.30 15.05 -18.72
N ASP A 250 0.90 15.58 -17.65
CA ASP A 250 2.35 15.53 -17.44
C ASP A 250 2.80 14.13 -17.02
N LEU A 251 2.02 13.48 -16.14
CA LEU A 251 2.26 12.11 -15.69
C LEU A 251 2.05 11.11 -16.83
N ILE A 252 1.02 11.34 -17.65
CA ILE A 252 0.72 10.54 -18.85
C ILE A 252 1.84 10.70 -19.88
N HIS A 253 2.34 11.92 -20.10
CA HIS A 253 3.39 12.19 -21.08
C HIS A 253 4.63 11.32 -20.84
N ASN A 254 5.10 11.19 -19.60
CA ASN A 254 6.22 10.33 -19.26
C ASN A 254 5.98 8.85 -19.59
N ILE A 255 4.80 8.34 -19.23
CA ILE A 255 4.42 6.95 -19.54
C ILE A 255 4.41 6.74 -21.06
N GLU A 256 3.89 7.70 -21.82
CA GLU A 256 3.87 7.64 -23.29
C GLU A 256 5.26 7.75 -23.90
N GLN A 257 6.17 8.55 -23.35
CA GLN A 257 7.56 8.58 -23.80
C GLN A 257 8.22 7.21 -23.64
N ALA A 258 8.03 6.55 -22.49
CA ALA A 258 8.51 5.19 -22.28
C ALA A 258 7.89 4.20 -23.26
N VAL A 259 6.56 4.17 -23.34
CA VAL A 259 5.82 3.29 -24.26
C VAL A 259 6.27 3.48 -25.71
N ASN A 260 6.36 4.72 -26.20
CA ASN A 260 6.75 5.02 -27.58
C ASN A 260 8.17 4.55 -27.90
N TYR A 261 9.13 4.78 -27.00
CA TYR A 261 10.51 4.31 -27.17
C TYR A 261 10.55 2.78 -27.32
N PHE A 262 9.88 2.04 -26.44
CA PHE A 262 9.91 0.58 -26.51
C PHE A 262 9.06 0.02 -27.66
N GLN A 263 7.96 0.68 -28.01
CA GLN A 263 7.17 0.34 -29.20
C GLN A 263 8.01 0.48 -30.47
N GLN A 264 8.83 1.53 -30.57
CA GLN A 264 9.79 1.69 -31.66
C GLN A 264 10.83 0.57 -31.67
N LYS A 265 11.41 0.21 -30.51
CA LYS A 265 12.39 -0.87 -30.40
C LYS A 265 11.83 -2.24 -30.81
N VAL A 266 10.59 -2.53 -30.42
CA VAL A 266 9.88 -3.74 -30.84
C VAL A 266 9.62 -3.74 -32.35
N SER A 267 9.29 -2.58 -32.93
CA SER A 267 9.08 -2.45 -34.37
C SER A 267 10.39 -2.59 -35.17
N GLU A 268 11.49 -2.01 -34.68
CA GLU A 268 12.84 -2.12 -35.26
C GLU A 268 13.36 -3.57 -35.30
N ALA A 269 12.94 -4.40 -34.34
CA ALA A 269 13.28 -5.82 -34.33
C ALA A 269 12.72 -6.59 -35.54
N ASN A 270 11.73 -6.02 -36.26
CA ASN A 270 11.16 -6.57 -37.49
C ASN A 270 10.71 -8.04 -37.39
N ILE A 271 10.26 -8.46 -36.19
CA ILE A 271 9.75 -9.80 -35.94
C ILE A 271 8.33 -9.88 -36.50
N LYS A 272 8.10 -10.81 -37.43
CA LYS A 272 6.76 -11.04 -37.99
C LYS A 272 5.90 -11.78 -36.96
N ALA A 273 4.79 -11.16 -36.54
CA ALA A 273 3.86 -11.72 -35.55
C ALA A 273 4.58 -12.18 -34.25
N PRO A 274 5.21 -11.25 -33.50
CA PRO A 274 6.04 -11.60 -32.36
C PRO A 274 5.22 -12.24 -31.25
N THR A 275 5.78 -13.29 -30.66
CA THR A 275 5.24 -13.93 -29.45
C THR A 275 5.46 -13.04 -28.21
N PRO A 276 4.67 -13.22 -27.13
CA PRO A 276 4.89 -12.50 -25.87
C PRO A 276 6.32 -12.58 -25.34
N ASP A 277 6.96 -13.75 -25.46
CA ASP A 277 8.32 -13.99 -24.99
C ASP A 277 9.36 -13.24 -25.84
N GLU A 278 9.18 -13.19 -27.17
CA GLU A 278 10.05 -12.42 -28.06
C GLU A 278 9.95 -10.91 -27.78
N VAL A 279 8.73 -10.40 -27.57
CA VAL A 279 8.52 -8.99 -27.19
C VAL A 279 9.19 -8.70 -25.85
N ALA A 280 9.02 -9.57 -24.85
CA ALA A 280 9.65 -9.41 -23.54
C ALA A 280 11.19 -9.41 -23.63
N GLN A 281 11.79 -10.26 -24.49
CA GLN A 281 13.23 -10.28 -24.72
C GLN A 281 13.75 -9.00 -25.39
N VAL A 282 13.01 -8.47 -26.38
CA VAL A 282 13.35 -7.19 -27.03
C VAL A 282 13.31 -6.06 -26.01
N ILE A 283 12.26 -5.99 -25.18
CA ILE A 283 12.15 -4.99 -24.11
C ILE A 283 13.31 -5.14 -23.12
N GLN A 284 13.59 -6.35 -22.65
CA GLN A 284 14.68 -6.59 -21.70
C GLN A 284 16.04 -6.13 -22.25
N THR A 285 16.27 -6.34 -23.54
CA THR A 285 17.49 -5.87 -24.23
C THR A 285 17.50 -4.35 -24.35
N ALA A 286 16.40 -3.75 -24.81
CA ALA A 286 16.25 -2.31 -24.99
C ALA A 286 16.32 -1.52 -23.67
N SER A 287 15.88 -2.11 -22.55
CA SER A 287 15.94 -1.49 -21.23
C SER A 287 17.38 -1.16 -20.81
N ARG A 288 18.36 -1.94 -21.26
CA ARG A 288 19.79 -1.67 -20.98
C ARG A 288 20.29 -0.40 -21.65
N THR A 289 19.74 -0.08 -22.82
CA THR A 289 20.06 1.10 -23.63
C THR A 289 19.08 2.26 -23.40
N TRP A 290 18.23 2.18 -22.36
CA TRP A 290 17.29 3.23 -22.01
C TRP A 290 18.04 4.57 -21.79
N PRO A 291 17.70 5.64 -22.54
CA PRO A 291 18.36 6.93 -22.41
C PRO A 291 18.13 7.54 -21.02
N PRO A 292 19.17 8.04 -20.35
CA PRO A 292 18.97 8.82 -19.14
C PRO A 292 18.22 10.12 -19.45
N ASN A 293 17.44 10.61 -18.48
CA ASN A 293 16.78 11.92 -18.52
C ASN A 293 15.76 12.14 -19.65
N LEU A 294 15.23 11.07 -20.25
CA LEU A 294 14.14 11.18 -21.22
C LEU A 294 12.80 11.55 -20.55
N LEU A 295 12.62 11.18 -19.28
CA LEU A 295 11.41 11.42 -18.51
C LEU A 295 11.53 12.73 -17.73
N LYS A 296 10.43 13.47 -17.63
CA LYS A 296 10.29 14.60 -16.71
C LYS A 296 10.43 14.06 -15.29
N THR A 297 11.28 14.68 -14.49
CA THR A 297 11.42 14.35 -13.07
C THR A 297 10.31 15.02 -12.27
N PHE A 298 9.61 14.24 -11.45
CA PHE A 298 8.68 14.73 -10.44
C PHE A 298 9.36 14.62 -9.06
N PRO A 299 8.90 15.39 -8.06
CA PRO A 299 9.31 15.17 -6.67
C PRO A 299 9.08 13.71 -6.27
N ASP A 300 9.97 13.16 -5.46
CA ASP A 300 9.73 11.85 -4.86
C ASP A 300 8.55 11.94 -3.91
N ILE A 301 7.65 10.97 -4.03
CA ILE A 301 6.42 10.96 -3.26
C ILE A 301 6.67 10.10 -2.06
N LYS A 302 6.80 10.76 -0.92
CA LYS A 302 7.12 10.16 0.35
C LYS A 302 6.03 10.52 1.34
N PHE A 303 5.62 9.51 2.09
CA PHE A 303 4.51 9.61 2.99
C PHE A 303 4.94 9.12 4.34
N GLU A 304 4.84 10.00 5.32
CA GLU A 304 5.13 9.70 6.70
C GLU A 304 3.84 9.36 7.46
N TYR A 305 4.00 8.54 8.48
CA TYR A 305 2.89 8.27 9.39
C TYR A 305 2.79 9.41 10.39
N GLU A 306 1.65 10.07 10.39
CA GLU A 306 1.27 11.05 11.40
C GLU A 306 0.04 10.55 12.13
N GLU A 307 0.13 10.47 13.46
CA GLU A 307 -1.01 10.09 14.29
C GLU A 307 -1.95 11.30 14.44
N GLU A 308 -3.23 11.08 14.19
CA GLU A 308 -4.22 12.16 14.24
C GLU A 308 -4.64 12.53 15.66
N GLU A 309 -5.06 13.79 15.84
CA GLU A 309 -5.61 14.28 17.10
C GLU A 309 -6.79 13.42 17.60
N GLN A 310 -7.59 12.87 16.68
CA GLN A 310 -8.77 12.05 16.97
C GLN A 310 -8.49 10.54 16.95
N ALA A 311 -7.23 10.08 16.84
CA ALA A 311 -6.90 8.66 16.80
C ALA A 311 -7.46 7.86 18.01
N SER A 312 -7.64 8.54 19.15
CA SER A 312 -8.28 7.97 20.34
C SER A 312 -9.72 7.48 20.11
N GLU A 313 -10.46 8.04 19.15
CA GLU A 313 -11.82 7.61 18.80
C GLU A 313 -11.84 6.20 18.19
N PHE A 314 -10.73 5.76 17.59
CA PHE A 314 -10.55 4.40 17.12
C PHE A 314 -9.85 3.51 18.16
N PHE A 315 -8.71 3.94 18.68
CA PHE A 315 -7.88 3.10 19.55
C PHE A 315 -8.52 2.83 20.92
N CYS A 316 -9.18 3.81 21.53
CA CYS A 316 -9.83 3.62 22.83
C CYS A 316 -10.90 2.52 22.78
N PRO A 317 -11.94 2.60 21.93
CA PRO A 317 -12.96 1.56 21.91
C PRO A 317 -12.40 0.22 21.43
N TYR A 318 -11.39 0.22 20.56
CA TYR A 318 -10.71 -1.01 20.17
C TYR A 318 -10.01 -1.70 21.35
N VAL A 319 -9.19 -0.98 22.12
CA VAL A 319 -8.51 -1.52 23.32
C VAL A 319 -9.52 -1.97 24.37
N TRP A 320 -10.57 -1.18 24.62
CA TRP A 320 -11.63 -1.56 25.58
C TRP A 320 -12.36 -2.83 25.15
N SER A 321 -12.60 -3.02 23.85
CA SER A 321 -13.21 -4.23 23.33
C SER A 321 -12.31 -5.47 23.53
N LEU A 322 -10.98 -5.31 23.45
CA LEU A 322 -10.03 -6.39 23.72
C LEU A 322 -10.01 -6.74 25.20
N LEU A 323 -9.95 -5.74 26.07
CA LEU A 323 -10.04 -5.94 27.52
C LEU A 323 -11.34 -6.66 27.90
N TYR A 324 -12.48 -6.24 27.36
CA TYR A 324 -13.75 -6.92 27.62
C TYR A 324 -13.75 -8.37 27.13
N ARG A 325 -13.19 -8.65 25.95
CA ARG A 325 -13.17 -10.01 25.36
C ARG A 325 -12.21 -10.96 26.10
N ASN A 326 -11.08 -10.44 26.58
CA ASN A 326 -9.95 -11.26 27.04
C ASN A 326 -9.72 -11.19 28.56
N THR A 327 -10.44 -10.36 29.30
CA THR A 327 -10.37 -10.32 30.77
C THR A 327 -11.54 -11.05 31.41
N PHE A 328 -11.28 -11.74 32.54
CA PHE A 328 -12.31 -12.37 33.37
C PHE A 328 -13.05 -11.37 34.28
N VAL A 329 -13.04 -10.08 33.93
CA VAL A 329 -13.75 -9.04 34.68
C VAL A 329 -15.23 -9.11 34.29
N TYR A 330 -16.12 -9.25 35.27
CA TYR A 330 -17.55 -9.17 35.00
C TYR A 330 -17.95 -7.72 34.71
N TRP A 331 -18.54 -7.50 33.53
CA TRP A 331 -19.08 -6.20 33.11
C TRP A 331 -20.60 -6.30 33.02
N ASP A 332 -21.30 -5.36 33.63
CA ASP A 332 -22.75 -5.20 33.47
C ASP A 332 -23.02 -4.59 32.08
N GLU A 333 -23.64 -5.39 31.19
CA GLU A 333 -23.86 -5.02 29.78
C GLU A 333 -24.74 -3.77 29.63
N GLU A 334 -25.64 -3.48 30.57
CA GLU A 334 -26.49 -2.29 30.53
C GLU A 334 -25.74 -1.01 30.91
N LYS A 335 -24.58 -1.15 31.58
CA LYS A 335 -23.78 -0.03 32.10
C LYS A 335 -22.48 0.20 31.31
N ALA A 336 -22.01 -0.79 30.55
CA ALA A 336 -20.78 -0.72 29.77
C ALA A 336 -20.96 0.00 28.41
N LYS A 337 -21.34 1.29 28.46
CA LYS A 337 -21.68 2.11 27.28
C LYS A 337 -20.59 2.14 26.18
N ILE A 338 -19.32 2.17 26.58
CA ILE A 338 -18.18 2.21 25.64
C ILE A 338 -18.11 0.98 24.71
N LEU A 339 -18.65 -0.16 25.14
CA LEU A 339 -18.71 -1.39 24.33
C LEU A 339 -19.92 -1.40 23.41
N HIS A 340 -21.01 -0.72 23.79
CA HIS A 340 -22.18 -0.56 22.95
C HIS A 340 -21.83 0.30 21.73
N ASP A 341 -21.13 1.41 21.95
CA ASP A 341 -20.69 2.31 20.87
C ASP A 341 -19.72 1.61 19.91
N TYR A 342 -18.77 0.81 20.41
CA TYR A 342 -17.89 -0.01 19.57
C TYR A 342 -18.65 -1.08 18.77
N ARG A 343 -19.62 -1.78 19.38
CA ARG A 343 -20.44 -2.81 18.70
C ARG A 343 -21.33 -2.19 17.63
N MET A 344 -21.88 -1.00 17.88
CA MET A 344 -22.61 -0.24 16.87
C MET A 344 -21.67 0.22 15.75
N ALA A 345 -20.50 0.74 16.10
CA ALA A 345 -19.52 1.21 15.11
C ALA A 345 -18.97 0.09 14.22
N MET A 346 -18.82 -1.12 14.74
CA MET A 346 -18.34 -2.28 13.98
C MET A 346 -19.42 -2.98 13.16
N ASN A 347 -20.70 -2.82 13.52
CA ASN A 347 -21.84 -3.37 12.76
C ASN A 347 -22.37 -2.39 11.70
N ASP A 348 -22.02 -1.12 11.83
CA ASP A 348 -22.33 -0.08 10.88
C ASP A 348 -21.08 0.19 10.04
N GLU A 349 -21.06 -0.33 8.81
CA GLU A 349 -19.97 -0.07 7.84
C GLU A 349 -19.76 1.44 7.61
N THR A 350 -20.73 2.29 7.98
CA THR A 350 -20.68 3.75 7.87
C THR A 350 -20.37 4.49 9.18
N ALA A 351 -20.30 3.81 10.34
CA ALA A 351 -20.02 4.49 11.60
C ALA A 351 -18.58 5.03 11.71
N PHE A 352 -17.67 4.48 10.90
CA PHE A 352 -16.34 5.04 10.69
C PHE A 352 -16.24 5.87 9.39
N GLU A 353 -17.30 6.00 8.59
CA GLU A 353 -17.33 6.90 7.40
C GLU A 353 -17.34 8.40 7.78
N GLY A 354 -17.33 8.72 9.07
CA GLY A 354 -17.23 10.09 9.58
C GLY A 354 -16.25 10.30 10.74
N VAL A 355 -15.51 9.26 11.16
CA VAL A 355 -14.43 9.38 12.14
C VAL A 355 -13.13 9.30 11.34
N PRO A 356 -12.49 10.44 11.03
CA PRO A 356 -11.17 10.42 10.44
C PRO A 356 -10.25 9.77 11.48
N VAL A 357 -9.83 8.56 11.17
CA VAL A 357 -8.45 8.16 11.41
C VAL A 357 -7.84 8.33 10.02
N GLY A 358 -6.85 9.18 9.87
CA GLY A 358 -6.05 9.45 8.67
C GLY A 358 -6.70 10.29 7.55
N ASN A 359 -6.42 11.59 7.57
CA ASN A 359 -6.64 12.56 6.51
C ASN A 359 -5.58 13.67 6.46
N GLN A 360 -4.40 13.47 7.07
CA GLN A 360 -3.21 14.24 6.71
C GLN A 360 -2.03 13.30 6.48
N ILE A 361 -2.02 12.68 5.31
CA ILE A 361 -0.77 12.17 4.76
C ILE A 361 -0.11 13.36 4.05
N HIS A 362 1.00 13.87 4.59
CA HIS A 362 1.79 14.89 3.93
C HIS A 362 2.73 14.24 2.89
N PRO A 363 2.71 14.70 1.62
CA PRO A 363 3.68 14.29 0.60
C PRO A 363 5.09 14.86 0.82
#